data_AF-A0A259GDV3-F1
#
_entry.id   AF-A0A259GDV3-F1
#
_cell.length_a   1.000
_cell.length_b   1.000
_cell.length_c   1.000
_cell.angle_alpha   90.00
_cell.angle_beta   90.00
_cell.angle_gamma   90.00
#
_symmetry.space_group_name_H-M   'P 1'
#
loop_
_entity.id
_entity.type
_entity.pdbx_description
1 polymer ?
#
loop_
_entity_poly.entity_id
_entity_poly.type
_entity_poly.pdbx_seq_one_letter_code
_entity_poly.pdbx_strand_id
1 'polypeptide(L)'
;MSAILDALARALRDLFNLRVLWVVIWPMLVAAARASGGSLVGNLWNALVALLLFIALWGVTLPLWLMGVGVLVPFIAAAYLNQRLFRYDALAEHASADEMAALFKSERGGWWGLGLLTGLLQFVPLLNLLGPVFAALAFIHYGLARLRQQRDASVA
;
A
#
# COMPACT_ATOMS: atom_id res chain seq x y z
N MET A 1 5.93 -9.68 -35.43
CA MET A 1 4.96 -8.70 -34.89
C MET A 1 3.57 -9.30 -34.67
N SER A 2 3.11 -10.23 -35.50
CA SER A 2 1.81 -10.94 -35.33
C SER A 2 1.71 -11.79 -34.06
N ALA A 3 2.76 -12.53 -33.69
CA ALA A 3 2.72 -13.40 -32.51
C ALA A 3 2.47 -12.67 -31.17
N ILE A 4 2.97 -11.43 -31.06
CA ILE A 4 2.77 -10.57 -29.88
C ILE A 4 1.34 -10.04 -29.86
N LEU A 5 0.82 -9.59 -31.00
CA LEU A 5 -0.56 -9.12 -31.14
C LEU A 5 -1.56 -10.25 -30.88
N ASP A 6 -1.27 -11.47 -31.34
CA ASP A 6 -2.11 -12.64 -31.09
C ASP A 6 -2.03 -13.12 -29.64
N ALA A 7 -0.88 -12.98 -28.98
CA ALA A 7 -0.75 -13.27 -27.55
C ALA A 7 -1.54 -12.25 -26.71
N LEU A 8 -1.44 -10.95 -27.05
CA LEU A 8 -2.22 -9.88 -26.41
C LEU A 8 -3.73 -10.07 -26.65
N ALA A 9 -4.14 -10.41 -27.88
CA ALA A 9 -5.53 -10.66 -28.21
C ALA A 9 -6.09 -11.89 -27.50
N ARG A 10 -5.28 -12.95 -27.33
CA ARG A 10 -5.66 -14.15 -26.56
C ARG A 10 -5.74 -13.86 -25.07
N ALA A 11 -4.77 -13.14 -24.50
CA ALA A 11 -4.81 -12.74 -23.10
C ALA A 11 -5.99 -11.80 -22.80
N LEU A 12 -6.30 -10.87 -23.70
CA LEU A 12 -7.48 -10.00 -23.60
C LEU A 12 -8.77 -10.82 -23.69
N ARG A 13 -8.83 -11.81 -24.59
CA ARG A 13 -9.99 -12.70 -24.72
C ARG A 13 -10.14 -13.63 -23.51
N ASP A 14 -9.03 -14.07 -22.93
CA ASP A 14 -8.99 -14.87 -21.71
C ASP A 14 -9.36 -14.06 -20.46
N LEU A 15 -9.09 -12.75 -20.45
CA LEU A 15 -9.61 -11.84 -19.42
C LEU A 15 -11.14 -11.82 -19.40
N PHE A 16 -11.78 -11.94 -20.58
CA PHE A 16 -13.23 -12.06 -20.73
C PHE A 16 -13.72 -13.52 -20.75
N ASN A 17 -12.83 -14.50 -20.58
CA ASN A 17 -13.21 -15.89 -20.49
C ASN A 17 -13.82 -16.16 -19.11
N LEU A 18 -15.03 -16.71 -19.12
CA LEU A 18 -15.82 -17.05 -17.93
C LEU A 18 -15.03 -17.80 -16.87
N ARG A 19 -14.03 -18.62 -17.24
CA ARG A 19 -13.17 -19.33 -16.29
C ARG A 19 -12.25 -18.42 -15.48
N VAL A 20 -11.62 -17.41 -16.10
CA VAL A 20 -10.72 -16.49 -15.39
C VAL A 20 -11.53 -15.50 -14.56
N LEU A 21 -12.62 -14.98 -15.13
CA LEU A 21 -13.63 -14.22 -14.41
C LEU A 21 -14.12 -14.99 -13.19
N TRP A 22 -14.39 -16.29 -13.31
CA TRP A 22 -14.81 -17.13 -12.18
C TRP A 22 -13.74 -17.24 -11.10
N VAL A 23 -12.45 -17.33 -11.42
CA VAL A 23 -11.37 -17.39 -10.41
C VAL A 23 -11.22 -16.08 -9.64
N VAL A 24 -11.43 -14.93 -10.30
CA VAL A 24 -11.40 -13.59 -9.65
C VAL A 24 -12.68 -13.34 -8.86
N ILE A 25 -13.83 -13.75 -9.41
CA ILE A 25 -15.16 -13.58 -8.81
C ILE A 25 -15.38 -14.55 -7.65
N TRP A 26 -14.83 -15.76 -7.69
CA TRP A 26 -15.00 -16.78 -6.64
C TRP A 26 -14.66 -16.28 -5.22
N PRO A 27 -13.49 -15.70 -4.93
CA PRO A 27 -13.22 -15.14 -3.61
C PRO A 27 -14.15 -13.98 -3.25
N MET A 28 -14.62 -13.18 -4.22
CA MET A 28 -15.63 -12.14 -3.98
C MET A 28 -17.00 -12.73 -3.65
N LEU A 29 -17.40 -13.83 -4.31
CA LEU A 29 -18.63 -14.57 -4.02
C LEU A 29 -18.57 -15.30 -2.68
N VAL A 30 -17.43 -15.90 -2.34
CA VAL A 30 -17.21 -16.52 -1.03
C VAL A 30 -17.22 -15.47 0.07
N ALA A 31 -16.61 -14.30 -0.16
CA ALA A 31 -16.67 -13.17 0.76
C ALA A 31 -18.11 -12.63 0.90
N ALA A 32 -18.85 -12.52 -0.21
CA ALA A 32 -20.27 -12.12 -0.20
C ALA A 32 -21.16 -13.15 0.50
N ALA A 33 -20.91 -14.46 0.30
CA ALA A 33 -21.65 -15.53 0.97
C ALA A 33 -21.35 -15.57 2.48
N ARG A 34 -20.12 -15.22 2.88
CA ARG A 34 -19.71 -15.02 4.28
C ARG A 34 -20.15 -13.68 4.87
N ALA A 35 -20.73 -12.77 4.08
CA ALA A 35 -21.20 -11.47 4.55
C ALA A 35 -22.45 -11.55 5.45
N SER A 36 -22.90 -12.75 5.81
CA SER A 36 -24.04 -13.06 6.67
C SER A 36 -23.73 -13.02 8.17
N GLY A 37 -22.75 -12.20 8.60
CA GLY A 37 -22.41 -12.02 10.02
C GLY A 37 -22.94 -10.74 10.67
N GLY A 38 -23.43 -9.77 9.89
CA GLY A 38 -23.88 -8.47 10.39
C GLY A 38 -25.36 -8.44 10.71
N SER A 39 -25.73 -8.07 11.95
CA SER A 39 -27.13 -7.77 12.28
C SER A 39 -27.57 -6.49 11.56
N LEU A 40 -28.86 -6.38 11.21
CA LEU A 40 -29.40 -5.21 10.51
C LEU A 40 -29.22 -3.91 11.34
N VAL A 41 -29.38 -4.03 12.66
CA VAL A 41 -29.11 -2.95 13.63
C VAL A 41 -27.61 -2.63 13.70
N GLY A 42 -26.74 -3.64 13.69
CA GLY A 42 -25.29 -3.45 13.68
C GLY A 42 -24.80 -2.77 12.41
N ASN A 43 -25.37 -3.13 11.25
CA ASN A 43 -25.06 -2.47 9.98
C ASN A 43 -25.56 -1.03 9.94
N LEU A 44 -26.75 -0.75 10.47
CA LEU A 44 -27.27 0.62 10.57
C LEU A 44 -26.38 1.48 11.48
N TRP A 45 -25.99 0.95 12.64
CA TRP A 45 -25.06 1.62 13.54
C TRP A 45 -23.69 1.86 12.88
N ASN A 46 -23.14 0.85 12.21
CA ASN A 46 -21.87 0.96 11.49
C ASN A 46 -21.95 2.01 10.35
N ALA A 47 -23.03 2.05 9.59
CA ALA A 47 -23.26 3.04 8.55
C ALA A 47 -23.37 4.47 9.13
N LEU A 48 -24.08 4.63 10.25
CA LEU A 48 -24.15 5.91 10.96
C LEU A 48 -22.78 6.38 11.45
N VAL A 49 -22.00 5.49 12.08
CA VAL A 49 -20.62 5.81 12.52
C VAL A 49 -19.74 6.16 11.33
N ALA A 50 -19.79 5.39 10.24
CA ALA A 50 -19.04 5.68 9.02
C ALA A 50 -19.43 7.03 8.40
N LEU A 51 -20.72 7.37 8.37
CA LEU A 51 -21.22 8.65 7.88
C LEU A 51 -20.72 9.81 8.76
N LEU A 52 -20.79 9.67 10.07
CA LEU A 52 -20.30 10.69 11.01
C LEU A 52 -18.79 10.89 10.88
N LEU A 53 -18.02 9.81 10.78
CA LEU A 53 -16.58 9.87 10.54
C LEU A 53 -16.26 10.51 9.19
N PHE A 54 -17.02 10.18 8.14
CA PHE A 54 -16.85 10.77 6.82
C PHE A 54 -17.13 12.29 6.84
N ILE A 55 -18.22 12.72 7.47
CA ILE A 55 -18.54 14.15 7.63
C ILE A 55 -17.44 14.86 8.43
N ALA A 56 -16.94 14.26 9.51
CA ALA A 56 -15.85 14.83 10.30
C ALA A 56 -14.56 14.95 9.47
N LEU A 57 -14.18 13.89 8.75
CA LEU A 57 -13.01 13.90 7.87
C LEU A 57 -13.16 14.93 6.75
N TRP A 58 -14.34 15.03 6.14
CA TRP A 58 -14.65 16.06 5.16
C TRP A 58 -14.55 17.47 5.72
N GLY A 59 -15.12 17.72 6.90
CA GLY A 59 -15.04 19.01 7.57
C GLY A 59 -13.59 19.46 7.84
N VAL A 60 -12.69 18.52 8.13
CA VAL A 60 -11.26 18.80 8.31
C VAL A 60 -10.53 18.97 6.98
N THR A 61 -10.85 18.14 5.98
CA THR A 61 -10.12 18.15 4.70
C THR A 61 -10.56 19.28 3.76
N LEU A 62 -11.82 19.71 3.78
CA LEU A 62 -12.34 20.80 2.94
C LEU A 62 -11.54 22.10 3.10
N PRO A 63 -11.29 22.61 4.33
CA PRO A 63 -10.46 23.79 4.53
C PRO A 63 -9.04 23.60 3.98
N LEU A 64 -8.46 22.40 4.12
CA LEU A 64 -7.12 22.09 3.60
C LEU A 64 -7.11 22.15 2.06
N TRP A 65 -8.15 21.67 1.39
CA TRP A 65 -8.29 21.79 -0.07
C TRP A 65 -8.41 23.24 -0.52
N LEU A 66 -9.19 24.06 0.20
CA LEU A 66 -9.33 25.50 -0.10
C LEU A 66 -8.01 26.27 0.04
N MET A 67 -7.12 25.82 0.93
CA MET A 67 -5.77 26.38 1.11
C MET A 67 -4.72 25.75 0.17
N GLY A 68 -5.11 24.82 -0.71
CA GLY A 68 -4.22 24.09 -1.62
C GLY A 68 -3.40 22.96 -0.96
N VAL A 69 -3.37 22.88 0.37
CA VAL A 69 -2.65 21.86 1.14
C VAL A 69 -3.28 20.47 0.99
N GLY A 70 -4.58 20.41 0.70
CA GLY A 70 -5.33 19.16 0.51
C GLY A 70 -4.74 18.23 -0.55
N VAL A 71 -4.05 18.78 -1.55
CA VAL A 71 -3.33 17.99 -2.57
C VAL A 71 -2.13 17.25 -1.99
N LEU A 72 -1.42 17.84 -1.02
CA LEU A 72 -0.23 17.26 -0.41
C LEU A 72 -0.56 16.16 0.59
N VAL A 73 -1.74 16.24 1.23
CA VAL A 73 -2.17 15.33 2.30
C VAL A 73 -2.13 13.86 1.86
N PRO A 74 -2.71 13.44 0.71
CA PRO A 74 -2.64 12.06 0.23
C PRO A 74 -1.21 11.56 0.01
N PHE A 75 -0.30 12.39 -0.50
CA PHE A 75 1.08 12.00 -0.75
C PHE A 75 1.85 11.81 0.55
N ILE A 76 1.69 12.73 1.50
CA ILE A 76 2.33 12.63 2.83
C ILE A 76 1.77 11.43 3.58
N ALA A 77 0.45 11.21 3.53
CA ALA A 77 -0.20 10.06 4.15
C ALA A 77 0.26 8.74 3.53
N ALA A 78 0.31 8.64 2.20
CA ALA A 78 0.82 7.46 1.51
C ALA A 78 2.28 7.21 1.86
N ALA A 79 3.13 8.25 1.85
CA ALA A 79 4.53 8.14 2.23
C ALA A 79 4.69 7.65 3.67
N TYR A 80 3.91 8.20 4.59
CA TYR A 80 3.90 7.82 5.99
C TYR A 80 3.46 6.37 6.21
N LEU A 81 2.38 5.95 5.56
CA LEU A 81 1.86 4.59 5.67
C LEU A 81 2.81 3.57 5.07
N ASN A 82 3.29 3.81 3.84
CA ASN A 82 4.25 2.94 3.16
C ASN A 82 5.51 2.78 4.00
N GLN A 83 6.10 3.88 4.48
CA GLN A 83 7.29 3.76 5.31
C GLN A 83 7.01 3.02 6.61
N ARG A 84 5.86 3.26 7.27
CA ARG A 84 5.60 2.69 8.60
C ARG A 84 5.41 1.19 8.54
N LEU A 85 4.71 0.73 7.50
CA LEU A 85 4.43 -0.67 7.24
C LEU A 85 5.68 -1.38 6.70
N PHE A 86 6.15 -0.99 5.52
CA PHE A 86 7.16 -1.75 4.80
C PHE A 86 8.56 -1.67 5.42
N ARG A 87 8.94 -0.58 6.11
CA ARG A 87 10.23 -0.55 6.80
C ARG A 87 10.30 -1.57 7.95
N TYR A 88 9.17 -1.81 8.61
CA TYR A 88 9.11 -2.72 9.73
C TYR A 88 9.14 -4.15 9.21
N ASP A 89 8.27 -4.45 8.25
CA ASP A 89 8.19 -5.78 7.62
C ASP A 89 9.54 -6.18 6.98
N ALA A 90 10.25 -5.23 6.37
CA ALA A 90 11.56 -5.47 5.77
C ALA A 90 12.64 -5.90 6.77
N LEU A 91 12.62 -5.35 7.99
CA LEU A 91 13.70 -5.52 8.97
C LEU A 91 13.35 -6.51 10.09
N ALA A 92 12.06 -6.72 10.39
CA ALA A 92 11.62 -7.51 11.53
C ALA A 92 12.14 -8.96 11.51
N GLU A 93 12.37 -9.53 10.32
CA GLU A 93 12.93 -10.88 10.18
C GLU A 93 14.46 -10.94 10.22
N HIS A 94 15.17 -9.81 10.10
CA HIS A 94 16.61 -9.77 9.83
C HIS A 94 17.46 -8.96 10.84
N ALA A 95 16.83 -8.07 11.60
CA ALA A 95 17.50 -7.14 12.51
C ALA A 95 16.98 -7.29 13.95
N SER A 96 17.86 -7.06 14.92
CA SER A 96 17.46 -6.98 16.33
C SER A 96 16.69 -5.68 16.60
N ALA A 97 15.97 -5.63 17.73
CA ALA A 97 15.21 -4.44 18.13
C ALA A 97 16.11 -3.18 18.27
N ASP A 98 17.33 -3.34 18.76
CA ASP A 98 18.30 -2.25 18.93
C ASP A 98 18.85 -1.77 17.58
N GLU A 99 19.16 -2.71 16.66
CA GLU A 99 19.58 -2.38 15.29
C GLU A 99 18.48 -1.61 14.55
N MET A 100 17.22 -2.09 14.64
CA MET A 100 16.07 -1.43 14.03
C MET A 100 15.85 -0.02 14.61
N ALA A 101 15.93 0.13 15.93
CA ALA A 101 15.76 1.44 16.57
C ALA A 101 16.83 2.45 16.12
N ALA A 102 18.08 2.01 16.00
CA ALA A 102 19.16 2.82 15.48
C ALA A 102 18.93 3.23 14.01
N LEU A 103 18.60 2.28 13.13
CA LEU A 103 18.29 2.50 11.71
C LEU A 103 17.09 3.43 11.48
N PHE A 104 16.02 3.24 12.24
CA PHE A 104 14.83 4.09 12.13
C PHE A 104 15.10 5.53 12.55
N LYS A 105 16.11 5.76 13.40
CA LYS A 105 16.51 7.09 13.83
C LYS A 105 17.51 7.74 12.86
N SER A 106 18.48 6.99 12.35
CA SER A 106 19.54 7.48 11.47
C SER A 106 19.08 7.70 10.02
N GLU A 107 18.27 6.81 9.47
CA GLU A 107 17.89 6.81 8.04
C GLU A 107 16.50 7.42 7.79
N ARG A 108 16.04 8.35 8.66
CA ARG A 108 14.69 8.95 8.55
C ARG A 108 14.40 9.55 7.18
N GLY A 109 15.35 10.29 6.61
CA GLY A 109 15.19 10.90 5.29
C GLY A 109 14.97 9.86 4.19
N GLY A 110 15.71 8.74 4.24
CA GLY A 110 15.57 7.69 3.25
C GLY A 110 14.27 6.90 3.37
N TRP A 111 13.81 6.62 4.59
CA TRP A 111 12.49 5.99 4.81
C TRP A 111 11.34 6.85 4.27
N TRP A 112 11.37 8.16 4.55
CA TRP A 112 10.38 9.10 4.00
C TRP A 112 10.49 9.25 2.49
N GLY A 113 11.71 9.32 1.95
CA GLY A 113 11.95 9.41 0.51
C GLY A 113 11.43 8.19 -0.23
N LEU A 114 11.73 6.98 0.25
CA LEU A 114 11.19 5.74 -0.31
C LEU A 114 9.67 5.65 -0.19
N GLY A 115 9.12 6.05 0.96
CA GLY A 115 7.67 6.10 1.15
C GLY A 115 7.00 7.04 0.14
N LEU A 116 7.57 8.23 -0.07
CA LEU A 116 7.04 9.21 -1.01
C LEU A 116 7.16 8.73 -2.46
N LEU A 117 8.32 8.20 -2.87
CA LEU A 117 8.52 7.70 -4.22
C LEU A 117 7.60 6.51 -4.55
N THR A 118 7.50 5.54 -3.62
CA THR A 118 6.61 4.39 -3.81
C THR A 118 5.13 4.78 -3.71
N GLY A 119 4.79 5.77 -2.87
CA GLY A 119 3.45 6.35 -2.78
C GLY A 119 3.06 7.11 -4.05
N LEU A 120 3.98 7.87 -4.65
CA LEU A 120 3.76 8.54 -5.93
C LEU A 120 3.53 7.52 -7.06
N LEU A 121 4.25 6.40 -7.05
CA LEU A 121 4.12 5.35 -8.04
C LEU A 121 2.72 4.73 -8.07
N GLN A 122 2.04 4.69 -6.92
CA GLN A 122 0.67 4.21 -6.81
C GLN A 122 -0.34 5.09 -7.57
N PHE A 123 -0.01 6.34 -7.93
CA PHE A 123 -0.91 7.16 -8.75
C PHE A 123 -0.86 6.81 -10.25
N VAL A 124 0.07 5.95 -10.67
CA VAL A 124 0.12 5.42 -12.04
C VAL A 124 -0.81 4.19 -12.11
N PRO A 125 -1.93 4.22 -12.85
CA PRO A 125 -2.98 3.19 -12.76
C PRO A 125 -2.48 1.76 -13.00
N LEU A 126 -1.59 1.56 -13.98
CA LEU A 126 -1.04 0.24 -14.30
C LEU A 126 -0.02 -0.23 -13.26
N LEU A 127 0.78 0.68 -12.70
CA LEU A 127 1.78 0.33 -11.68
C LEU A 127 1.14 0.13 -10.31
N ASN A 128 -0.01 0.75 -10.04
CA ASN A 128 -0.73 0.60 -8.78
C ASN A 128 -1.06 -0.87 -8.47
N LEU A 129 -1.36 -1.68 -9.50
CA LEU A 129 -1.59 -3.13 -9.38
C LEU A 129 -0.43 -3.88 -8.72
N LEU A 130 0.80 -3.40 -8.95
CA LEU A 130 2.04 -3.95 -8.37
C LEU A 130 2.62 -3.02 -7.29
N GLY A 131 1.93 -1.93 -6.96
CA GLY A 131 2.42 -0.86 -6.10
C GLY A 131 2.86 -1.36 -4.72
N PRO A 132 2.04 -2.14 -3.99
CA PRO A 132 2.44 -2.71 -2.71
C PRO A 132 3.63 -3.67 -2.81
N VAL A 133 3.69 -4.50 -3.85
CA VAL A 133 4.80 -5.46 -4.06
C VAL A 133 6.10 -4.72 -4.35
N PHE A 134 6.05 -3.72 -5.23
CA PHE A 134 7.18 -2.87 -5.54
C PHE A 134 7.68 -2.11 -4.31
N ALA A 135 6.75 -1.54 -3.53
CA ALA A 135 7.08 -0.84 -2.29
C ALA A 135 7.78 -1.79 -1.30
N ALA A 136 7.22 -2.97 -1.05
CA ALA A 136 7.83 -3.97 -0.17
C ALA A 136 9.26 -4.32 -0.61
N LEU A 137 9.47 -4.63 -1.89
CA LEU A 137 10.80 -4.95 -2.42
C LEU A 137 11.77 -3.79 -2.27
N ALA A 138 11.35 -2.56 -2.57
CA ALA A 138 12.20 -1.37 -2.43
C ALA A 138 12.65 -1.16 -0.98
N PHE A 139 11.73 -1.31 -0.01
CA PHE A 139 12.02 -1.20 1.41
C PHE A 139 12.91 -2.33 1.93
N ILE A 140 12.72 -3.58 1.44
CA ILE A 140 13.58 -4.72 1.77
C ILE A 140 15.01 -4.47 1.31
N HIS A 141 15.20 -4.13 0.02
CA HIS A 141 16.55 -3.93 -0.53
C HIS A 141 17.26 -2.77 0.15
N TYR A 142 16.57 -1.66 0.37
CA TYR A 142 17.16 -0.51 1.05
C TYR A 142 17.46 -0.80 2.52
N GLY A 143 16.52 -1.41 3.25
CA GLY A 143 16.69 -1.73 4.67
C GLY A 143 17.83 -2.71 4.91
N LEU A 144 17.91 -3.78 4.12
CA LEU A 144 18.99 -4.75 4.24
C LEU A 144 20.35 -4.17 3.83
N ALA A 145 20.40 -3.28 2.83
CA ALA A 145 21.63 -2.59 2.47
C ALA A 145 22.14 -1.69 3.61
N ARG A 146 21.24 -0.92 4.25
CA ARG A 146 21.58 -0.05 5.37
C ARG A 146 21.96 -0.83 6.63
N LEU A 147 21.29 -1.96 6.88
CA LEU A 147 21.64 -2.86 7.97
C LEU A 147 23.05 -3.45 7.79
N ARG A 148 23.41 -3.89 6.58
CA ARG A 148 24.77 -4.36 6.29
C ARG A 148 25.81 -3.26 6.54
N GLN A 149 25.57 -2.05 6.01
CA GLN A 149 26.48 -0.92 6.24
C GLN A 149 26.67 -0.60 7.73
N GLN A 150 25.59 -0.66 8.53
CA GLN A 150 25.67 -0.45 9.97
C GLN A 150 26.51 -1.52 10.66
N ARG A 151 26.34 -2.79 10.27
CA ARG A 151 27.12 -3.90 10.83
C ARG A 151 28.60 -3.79 10.45
N ASP A 152 28.90 -3.48 9.19
CA ASP A 152 30.28 -3.29 8.71
C ASP A 152 30.96 -2.13 9.45
N ALA A 153 30.25 -1.02 9.66
CA ALA A 153 30.76 0.13 10.42
C ALA A 153 30.92 -0.14 11.93
N SER A 154 30.23 -1.14 12.48
CA SER A 154 30.39 -1.54 13.89
C SER A 154 31.57 -2.49 14.13
N VAL A 155 32.09 -3.11 13.05
CA VAL A 155 33.22 -4.05 13.09
C VAL A 155 34.55 -3.36 12.77
N ALA A 156 34.52 -2.22 12.07
CA ALA A 156 35.68 -1.39 11.73
C ALA A 156 36.11 -0.46 12.89
#